data_AF-A0A7S2ITM9-F1
#
_entry.id   AF-A0A7S2ITM9-F1
#
_cell.length_a   1.000
_cell.length_b   1.000
_cell.length_c   1.000
_cell.angle_alpha   90.00
_cell.angle_beta   90.00
_cell.angle_gamma   90.00
#
_symmetry.space_group_name_H-M   'P 1'
#
loop_
_entity.id
_entity.type
_entity.pdbx_description
1 polymer ?
#
loop_
_entity_poly.entity_id
_entity_poly.type
_entity_poly.pdbx_seq_one_letter_code
_entity_poly.pdbx_strand_id
1 'polypeptide(L)'
;TNHSTQVFAAHRIHYGGPDGSSNLTMLHPYPEIKGCAVVSPGLCYGGDLQHAASLVQSGHADAHRFLFFKGRVDWRPGELAGEVQQGEWHALAYGSEAASEGEAGAEAEAGAGAE
;
A
#
# COMPACT_ATOMS: atom_id res chain seq x y z
N THR A 1 17.78 -8.11 22.37
CA THR A 1 17.52 -7.75 20.96
C THR A 1 17.18 -9.03 20.22
N ASN A 2 15.97 -9.18 19.68
CA ASN A 2 15.54 -10.41 19.02
C ASN A 2 16.33 -10.62 17.71
N HIS A 3 17.20 -11.64 17.68
CA HIS A 3 18.08 -11.91 16.53
C HIS A 3 17.30 -12.39 15.28
N SER A 4 16.05 -12.80 15.45
CA SER A 4 15.22 -13.41 14.40
C SER A 4 14.84 -12.45 13.26
N THR A 5 14.62 -11.15 13.51
CA THR A 5 14.16 -10.22 12.45
C THR A 5 15.29 -9.53 11.69
N GLN A 6 16.54 -9.93 11.91
CA GLN A 6 17.71 -9.31 11.26
C GLN A 6 17.67 -9.46 9.73
N VAL A 7 16.97 -10.47 9.21
CA VAL A 7 16.75 -10.67 7.76
C VAL A 7 16.05 -9.48 7.09
N PHE A 8 15.37 -8.63 7.87
CA PHE A 8 14.72 -7.41 7.39
C PHE A 8 15.42 -6.12 7.81
N ALA A 9 16.62 -6.20 8.43
CA ALA A 9 17.29 -5.03 9.02
C ALA A 9 17.67 -3.96 8.00
N ALA A 10 17.87 -4.34 6.73
CA ALA A 10 18.23 -3.43 5.65
C ALA A 10 17.01 -2.83 4.91
N HIS A 11 15.79 -3.23 5.27
CA HIS A 11 14.59 -2.76 4.59
C HIS A 11 14.31 -1.29 4.89
N ARG A 12 13.94 -0.56 3.84
CA ARG A 12 13.42 0.79 3.98
C ARG A 12 12.02 0.71 4.59
N ILE A 13 11.74 1.62 5.52
CA ILE A 13 10.40 1.84 6.04
C ILE A 13 9.78 2.98 5.25
N HIS A 14 8.68 2.68 4.58
CA HIS A 14 7.89 3.66 3.85
C HIS A 14 6.91 4.35 4.78
N TYR A 15 6.56 5.59 4.45
CA TYR A 15 5.48 6.31 5.12
C TYR A 15 4.15 5.88 4.50
N GLY A 16 3.30 5.20 5.28
CA GLY A 16 1.99 4.73 4.84
C GLY A 16 0.88 5.76 5.07
N GLY A 17 1.11 6.76 5.91
CA GLY A 17 0.17 7.85 6.17
C GLY A 17 0.26 8.40 7.59
N PRO A 18 -0.55 9.44 7.89
CA PRO A 18 -0.49 10.18 9.15
C PRO A 18 -1.04 9.38 10.34
N ASP A 19 -1.94 8.43 10.09
CA ASP A 19 -2.60 7.67 11.14
C ASP A 19 -1.80 6.44 11.55
N GLY A 20 -2.01 5.95 12.78
CA GLY A 20 -1.37 4.73 13.25
C GLY A 20 0.14 4.87 13.44
N SER A 21 0.59 6.00 14.01
CA SER A 21 2.00 6.41 14.15
C SER A 21 2.95 5.37 14.79
N SER A 22 2.43 4.33 15.44
CA SER A 22 3.17 3.22 16.06
C SER A 22 3.12 1.88 15.31
N ASN A 23 2.27 1.73 14.29
CA ASN A 23 2.00 0.42 13.68
C ASN A 23 2.86 0.25 12.41
N LEU A 24 3.78 -0.70 12.47
CA LEU A 24 4.53 -1.17 11.31
C LEU A 24 3.75 -2.30 10.64
N THR A 25 3.38 -2.10 9.39
CA THR A 25 2.69 -3.11 8.59
C THR A 25 3.59 -3.60 7.46
N MET A 26 3.33 -4.81 6.97
CA MET A 26 3.99 -5.38 5.81
C MET A 26 3.02 -5.64 4.66
N LEU A 27 3.49 -5.44 3.43
CA LEU A 27 2.90 -6.01 2.22
C LEU A 27 3.81 -7.11 1.71
N HIS A 28 3.23 -8.26 1.35
CA HIS A 28 3.99 -9.41 0.85
C HIS A 28 3.07 -10.38 0.08
N PRO A 29 3.62 -11.34 -0.68
CA PRO A 29 2.84 -12.28 -1.47
C PRO A 29 2.47 -13.59 -0.76
N TYR A 30 2.96 -13.83 0.46
CA TYR A 30 2.89 -15.12 1.17
C TYR A 30 1.64 -15.27 2.07
N PRO A 31 0.53 -15.90 1.62
CA PRO A 31 -0.68 -16.08 2.42
C PRO A 31 -0.51 -17.00 3.64
N GLU A 32 0.55 -17.80 3.67
CA GLU A 32 0.90 -18.69 4.79
C GLU A 32 1.36 -17.93 6.04
N ILE A 33 1.67 -16.63 5.92
CA ILE A 33 2.06 -15.81 7.08
C ILE A 33 0.86 -15.62 8.01
N LYS A 34 1.01 -16.08 9.25
CA LYS A 34 -0.03 -16.01 10.28
C LYS A 34 -0.50 -14.57 10.50
N GLY A 35 -1.81 -14.38 10.55
CA GLY A 35 -2.43 -13.09 10.84
C GLY A 35 -2.37 -12.06 9.71
N CYS A 36 -1.92 -12.45 8.51
CA CYS A 36 -2.06 -11.58 7.34
C CYS A 36 -3.50 -11.64 6.79
N ALA A 37 -3.91 -10.56 6.12
CA ALA A 37 -5.13 -10.52 5.33
C ALA A 37 -4.77 -10.64 3.85
N VAL A 38 -5.39 -11.59 3.13
CA VAL A 38 -5.24 -11.70 1.67
C VAL A 38 -6.10 -10.61 1.03
N VAL A 39 -5.46 -9.64 0.37
CA VAL A 39 -6.12 -8.55 -0.34
C VAL A 39 -6.49 -9.00 -1.75
N SER A 40 -5.55 -9.64 -2.44
CA SER A 40 -5.72 -10.22 -3.77
C SER A 40 -4.66 -11.31 -4.02
N PRO A 41 -4.76 -12.13 -5.08
CA PRO A 41 -3.73 -13.11 -5.40
C PRO A 41 -2.34 -12.47 -5.51
N GLY A 42 -1.41 -12.89 -4.65
CA GLY A 42 -0.06 -12.34 -4.58
C GLY A 42 0.09 -11.04 -3.78
N LEU A 43 -0.96 -10.55 -3.12
CA LEU A 43 -0.92 -9.39 -2.23
C LEU A 43 -1.61 -9.68 -0.89
N CYS A 44 -0.82 -9.70 0.16
CA CYS A 44 -1.26 -9.82 1.54
C CYS A 44 -0.86 -8.56 2.33
N TYR A 45 -1.68 -8.22 3.31
CA TYR A 45 -1.51 -7.08 4.20
C TYR A 45 -1.36 -7.54 5.66
N GLY A 46 -0.36 -7.00 6.35
CA GLY A 46 -0.06 -7.34 7.74
C GLY A 46 0.51 -8.75 7.89
N GLY A 47 0.41 -9.30 9.09
CA GLY A 47 0.98 -10.61 9.43
C GLY A 47 2.04 -10.54 10.53
N ASP A 48 2.33 -11.71 11.09
CA ASP A 48 3.32 -11.86 12.15
C ASP A 48 4.75 -11.76 11.62
N LEU A 49 5.47 -10.73 12.08
CA LEU A 49 6.84 -10.43 11.63
C LEU A 49 7.83 -11.55 11.96
N GLN A 50 7.65 -12.27 13.08
CA GLN A 50 8.56 -13.34 13.47
C GLN A 50 8.38 -14.56 12.57
N HIS A 51 7.14 -14.91 12.25
CA HIS A 51 6.82 -15.98 11.32
C HIS A 51 7.33 -15.65 9.91
N ALA A 52 7.11 -14.42 9.43
CA ALA A 52 7.69 -13.94 8.18
C ALA A 52 9.22 -14.11 8.15
N ALA A 53 9.90 -13.70 9.22
CA ALA A 53 11.35 -13.83 9.33
C ALA A 53 11.80 -15.31 9.33
N SER A 54 11.07 -16.21 9.99
CA SER A 54 11.39 -17.65 9.96
C SER A 54 11.22 -18.28 8.57
N LEU A 55 10.23 -17.85 7.79
CA LEU A 55 10.06 -18.31 6.41
C LEU A 55 11.19 -17.83 5.51
N VAL A 56 11.66 -16.61 5.72
CA VAL A 56 12.82 -16.06 5.01
C VAL A 56 14.09 -16.84 5.37
N GLN A 57 14.35 -17.06 6.66
CA GLN A 57 15.53 -17.80 7.11
C GLN A 57 15.57 -19.25 6.61
N SER A 58 14.40 -19.88 6.48
CA SER A 58 14.28 -21.25 5.98
C SER A 58 14.23 -21.35 4.44
N GLY A 59 14.31 -20.22 3.73
CA GLY A 59 14.30 -20.18 2.26
C GLY A 59 12.93 -20.36 1.61
N HIS A 60 11.84 -20.38 2.39
CA HIS A 60 10.47 -20.47 1.87
C HIS A 60 9.91 -19.12 1.41
N ALA A 61 10.50 -18.02 1.87
CA ALA A 61 10.17 -16.68 1.44
C ALA A 61 11.45 -15.90 1.08
N ASP A 62 11.33 -15.00 0.10
CA ASP A 62 12.35 -14.02 -0.24
C ASP A 62 12.09 -12.71 0.51
N ALA A 63 13.10 -12.26 1.27
CA ALA A 63 13.07 -11.00 2.01
C ALA A 63 12.78 -9.78 1.12
N HIS A 64 13.26 -9.78 -0.13
CA HIS A 64 13.07 -8.66 -1.06
C HIS A 64 11.63 -8.48 -1.51
N ARG A 65 10.76 -9.48 -1.28
CA ARG A 65 9.34 -9.43 -1.61
C ARG A 65 8.47 -8.87 -0.47
N PHE A 66 9.09 -8.30 0.57
CA PHE A 66 8.41 -7.62 1.66
C PHE A 66 8.61 -6.11 1.55
N LEU A 67 7.52 -5.36 1.72
CA LEU A 67 7.55 -3.91 1.86
C LEU A 67 6.99 -3.52 3.22
N PHE A 68 7.65 -2.59 3.90
CA PHE A 68 7.27 -2.17 5.25
C PHE A 68 6.74 -0.73 5.25
N PHE A 69 5.61 -0.51 5.90
CA PHE A 69 4.93 0.77 5.96
C PHE A 69 4.68 1.17 7.41
N LYS A 70 5.01 2.40 7.76
CA LYS A 70 4.68 3.02 9.03
C LYS A 70 3.44 3.88 8.86
N GLY A 71 2.40 3.56 9.61
CA GLY A 71 1.12 4.27 9.54
C GLY A 71 0.30 3.92 8.31
N ARG A 72 -0.84 4.60 8.17
CA ARG A 72 -1.82 4.45 7.08
C ARG A 72 -2.61 5.75 6.90
N VAL A 73 -3.37 5.83 5.83
CA VAL A 73 -4.42 6.85 5.65
C VAL A 73 -5.75 6.19 6.00
N ASP A 74 -6.48 6.75 6.95
CA ASP A 74 -7.85 6.32 7.26
C ASP A 74 -8.83 7.37 6.71
N TRP A 75 -9.71 6.95 5.80
CA TRP A 75 -10.85 7.77 5.37
C TRP A 75 -12.01 7.62 6.33
N ARG A 76 -12.69 8.73 6.62
CA ARG A 76 -14.00 8.72 7.27
C ARG A 76 -15.06 8.13 6.33
N PRO A 77 -16.20 7.67 6.87
CA PRO A 77 -17.29 7.19 6.05
C PRO A 77 -17.73 8.24 5.01
N GLY A 78 -17.64 7.86 3.73
CA GLY A 78 -18.01 8.71 2.59
C GLY A 78 -16.93 9.67 2.08
N GLU A 79 -15.81 9.83 2.78
CA GLU A 79 -14.76 10.80 2.42
C GLU A 79 -14.09 10.45 1.09
N LEU A 80 -13.53 9.24 0.96
CA LEU A 80 -12.93 8.77 -0.29
C LEU A 80 -13.90 8.84 -1.48
N ALA A 81 -15.18 8.49 -1.26
CA ALA A 81 -16.20 8.56 -2.30
C ALA A 81 -16.47 10.00 -2.75
N GLY A 82 -16.44 10.95 -1.81
CA GLY A 82 -16.55 12.39 -2.10
C GLY A 82 -15.34 12.92 -2.87
N GLU A 83 -14.11 12.55 -2.46
CA GLU A 83 -12.88 12.97 -3.14
C GLU A 83 -12.82 12.44 -4.59
N VAL A 84 -13.29 11.20 -4.83
CA VAL A 84 -13.42 10.65 -6.19
C VAL A 84 -14.44 11.44 -7.01
N GLN A 85 -15.59 11.83 -6.44
CA GLN A 85 -16.59 12.64 -7.14
C GLN A 85 -16.08 14.04 -7.48
N GLN A 86 -15.17 14.58 -6.67
CA GLN A 86 -14.54 15.88 -6.88
C GLN A 86 -13.37 15.82 -7.88
N GLY A 87 -13.00 14.63 -8.35
CA GLY A 87 -11.89 14.44 -9.28
C GLY A 87 -10.50 14.54 -8.62
N GLU A 88 -10.42 14.48 -7.29
CA GLU A 88 -9.15 14.47 -6.57
C GLU A 88 -8.47 13.09 -6.64
N TRP A 89 -9.29 12.04 -6.75
CA TRP A 89 -8.83 10.67 -6.97
C TRP A 89 -9.55 10.01 -8.13
N HIS A 90 -8.81 9.23 -8.92
CA HIS A 90 -9.36 8.34 -9.93
C HIS A 90 -9.21 6.88 -9.48
N ALA A 91 -10.34 6.19 -9.28
CA ALA A 91 -10.35 4.79 -8.92
C ALA A 91 -10.18 3.91 -10.17
N LEU A 92 -9.20 3.01 -10.15
CA LEU A 92 -8.97 2.01 -11.19
C LEU A 92 -9.16 0.61 -10.62
N ALA A 93 -9.62 -0.32 -11.47
CA ALA A 93 -9.68 -1.73 -11.09
C ALA A 93 -8.26 -2.28 -10.96
N TYR A 94 -7.96 -2.91 -9.82
CA TYR A 94 -6.69 -3.58 -9.60
C TYR A 94 -6.48 -4.69 -10.65
N GLY A 95 -5.34 -4.66 -11.35
CA GLY A 95 -5.01 -5.63 -12.40
C GLY A 95 -5.62 -5.32 -13.78
N SER A 96 -6.28 -4.18 -13.96
CA SER A 96 -6.67 -3.72 -15.30
C SER A 96 -5.46 -3.10 -16.04
N GLU A 97 -5.30 -3.46 -17.32
CA GLU A 97 -4.24 -2.89 -18.20
C GLU A 97 -4.42 -1.37 -18.45
N ALA A 98 -5.57 -0.82 -18.04
CA ALA A 98 -5.96 0.58 -18.21
C ALA A 98 -5.08 1.59 -17.43
N ALA A 99 -4.21 1.16 -16.52
CA ALA A 99 -3.29 2.05 -15.80
C ALA A 99 -2.10 2.56 -16.66
N SER A 100 -2.06 2.22 -17.95
CA SER A 100 -0.92 2.52 -18.85
C SER A 100 -1.09 3.76 -19.74
N GLU A 101 -2.24 4.46 -19.70
CA GLU A 101 -2.46 5.63 -20.55
C GLU A 101 -2.80 6.87 -19.70
N GLY A 102 -1.78 7.69 -19.44
CA GLY A 102 -1.97 9.05 -18.95
C GLY A 102 -2.31 9.96 -20.12
N GLU A 103 -3.58 10.37 -20.23
CA GLU A 103 -3.94 11.51 -21.08
C GLU A 103 -3.70 12.81 -20.32
N ALA A 104 -2.61 13.47 -20.69
CA ALA A 104 -2.45 14.90 -20.51
C ALA A 104 -3.46 15.62 -21.41
N GLY A 105 -4.29 16.50 -20.84
CA GLY A 105 -5.00 17.52 -21.60
C GLY A 105 -6.46 17.70 -21.22
N ALA A 106 -6.73 18.63 -20.30
CA ALA A 106 -7.93 19.43 -20.36
C ALA A 106 -7.57 20.86 -19.94
N GLU A 107 -7.37 21.70 -20.94
CA GLU A 107 -7.14 23.13 -20.81
C GLU A 107 -8.34 23.79 -20.13
N ALA A 108 -8.05 24.65 -19.15
CA ALA A 108 -9.03 25.52 -18.53
C ALA A 108 -9.34 26.68 -19.46
N GLU A 109 -10.50 26.65 -20.11
CA GLU A 109 -11.10 27.84 -20.72
C GLU A 109 -11.66 28.73 -19.59
N ALA A 110 -10.85 29.67 -19.14
CA ALA A 110 -11.24 30.77 -18.26
C ALA A 110 -11.47 32.04 -19.08
N GLY A 111 -12.75 32.41 -19.21
CA GLY A 111 -13.20 33.81 -19.12
C GLY A 111 -13.24 34.64 -20.40
N ALA A 112 -14.43 35.18 -20.68
CA ALA A 112 -14.62 36.63 -20.74
C ALA A 112 -16.12 36.96 -20.78
N GLY A 113 -16.62 37.56 -19.70
CA GLY A 113 -17.75 38.47 -19.80
C GLY A 113 -17.24 39.84 -20.23
N ALA A 114 -18.02 40.54 -21.04
CA ALA A 114 -18.00 42.00 -21.14
C ALA A 114 -19.38 42.48 -21.63
N GLU A 115 -19.99 43.31 -20.79
CA GLU A 115 -21.11 44.26 -20.99
C GLU A 115 -22.42 43.81 -21.66
#